data_AF-A0A8J7MJE1-F1
#
_entry.id   AF-A0A8J7MJE1-F1
#
_cell.length_a   1.000
_cell.length_b   1.000
_cell.length_c   1.000
_cell.angle_alpha   90.00
_cell.angle_beta   90.00
_cell.angle_gamma   90.00
#
_symmetry.space_group_name_H-M   'P 1'
#
loop_
_entity.id
_entity.type
_entity.pdbx_description
1 polymer ?
#
loop_
_entity_poly.entity_id
_entity_poly.type
_entity_poly.pdbx_seq_one_letter_code
_entity_poly.pdbx_strand_id
1 'polypeptide(L)'
;MKQIIILLLGIFVPMLLLAQTDSVHYTLSEDREFVKESDFTGYIFFPAEGKMSTAHYPDPIPAGVVAFSIKKSYLIIDERARYTPKGIVEPPTNDKPYRLRIARIDKINYGYQINLVDPDNRELQGYLKIYIDGISQVDMLKYRPSMADPEHSYVIARTSEEQLLDDGKFFTHQQDFDVRTLDELWGKVLYPFLSLKNQSSLEHRTISRIYRSSEVDIRFEEETVIRGKKEKILQYIVFNQKDGTRRKLLVKKLKEIEHQNRDGRRTVLEVEVKDEVTQENFFIFMHRGAKSYLKAIELQDEKNRQSLLYYEMRRGKRIIE
;
A
#
# COMPACT_ATOMS: atom_id res chain seq x y z
N MET A 1 -6.90 -48.48 18.11
CA MET A 1 -6.26 -47.20 18.48
C MET A 1 -5.23 -46.71 17.48
N LYS A 2 -4.22 -47.52 17.06
CA LYS A 2 -3.22 -47.08 16.04
C LYS A 2 -3.82 -46.63 14.70
N GLN A 3 -4.88 -47.28 14.21
CA GLN A 3 -5.50 -46.91 12.93
C GLN A 3 -6.29 -45.59 12.98
N ILE A 4 -6.83 -45.20 14.15
CA ILE A 4 -7.56 -43.93 14.31
C ILE A 4 -6.59 -42.75 14.35
N ILE A 5 -5.40 -42.94 14.94
CA ILE A 5 -4.33 -41.92 14.97
C ILE A 5 -3.78 -41.65 13.55
N ILE A 6 -3.65 -42.69 12.72
CA ILE A 6 -3.20 -42.54 11.32
C ILE A 6 -4.26 -41.82 10.47
N LEU A 7 -5.54 -42.11 10.69
CA LEU A 7 -6.64 -41.41 10.00
C LEU A 7 -6.73 -39.93 10.40
N LEU A 8 -6.52 -39.61 11.70
CA LEU A 8 -6.46 -38.24 12.20
C LEU A 8 -5.24 -37.47 11.67
N LEU A 9 -4.07 -38.11 11.56
CA LEU A 9 -2.91 -37.48 10.91
C LEU A 9 -3.15 -37.21 9.42
N GLY A 10 -3.80 -38.13 8.70
CA GLY A 10 -4.09 -37.98 7.27
C GLY A 10 -5.01 -36.80 6.93
N ILE A 11 -5.91 -36.42 7.83
CA ILE A 11 -6.85 -35.30 7.64
C ILE A 11 -6.22 -33.96 8.05
N PHE A 12 -5.28 -33.94 9.01
CA PHE A 12 -4.65 -32.71 9.50
C PHE A 12 -3.39 -32.28 8.72
N VAL A 13 -2.69 -33.19 8.04
CA VAL A 13 -1.50 -32.85 7.22
C VAL A 13 -1.80 -31.86 6.09
N PRO A 14 -2.92 -31.96 5.33
CA PRO A 14 -3.21 -30.95 4.30
C PRO A 14 -3.63 -29.59 4.88
N MET A 15 -4.18 -29.53 6.11
CA MET A 15 -4.49 -28.24 6.76
C MET A 15 -3.24 -27.53 7.30
N LEU A 16 -2.22 -28.28 7.74
CA LEU A 16 -0.96 -27.70 8.21
C LEU A 16 -0.11 -27.11 7.06
N LEU A 17 -0.25 -27.64 5.84
CA LEU A 17 0.41 -27.08 4.65
C LEU A 17 -0.25 -25.80 4.13
N LEU A 18 -1.56 -25.61 4.38
CA LEU A 18 -2.28 -24.38 4.04
C LEU A 18 -2.03 -23.24 5.05
N ALA A 19 -1.52 -23.55 6.25
CA ALA A 19 -1.33 -22.57 7.33
C ALA A 19 0.04 -21.84 7.31
N GLN A 20 0.90 -22.08 6.31
CA GLN A 20 2.23 -21.46 6.20
C GLN A 20 2.39 -20.42 5.08
N THR A 21 1.32 -20.03 4.38
CA THR A 21 1.40 -19.06 3.26
C THR A 21 0.82 -17.68 3.55
N ASP A 22 0.49 -17.37 4.81
CA ASP A 22 0.07 -16.03 5.20
C ASP A 22 1.27 -15.14 5.56
N SER A 23 1.64 -14.24 4.64
CA SER A 23 1.83 -12.80 4.96
C SER A 23 2.51 -11.98 3.87
N VAL A 24 3.13 -12.59 2.85
CA VAL A 24 3.80 -11.85 1.77
C VAL A 24 3.15 -12.18 0.42
N HIS A 25 2.51 -11.17 -0.15
CA HIS A 25 1.97 -11.23 -1.50
C HIS A 25 2.90 -10.51 -2.48
N TYR A 26 2.94 -10.98 -3.72
CA TYR A 26 3.61 -10.25 -4.79
C TYR A 26 2.97 -8.87 -4.98
N THR A 27 3.80 -7.92 -5.38
CA THR A 27 3.32 -6.64 -5.90
C THR A 27 2.64 -6.89 -7.24
N LEU A 28 1.46 -6.30 -7.41
CA LEU A 28 0.76 -6.30 -8.68
C LEU A 28 0.91 -4.94 -9.36
N SER A 29 1.03 -4.94 -10.69
CA SER A 29 1.26 -3.72 -11.49
C SER A 29 0.15 -2.68 -11.26
N GLU A 30 -1.09 -3.14 -11.11
CA GLU A 30 -2.28 -2.30 -10.90
C GLU A 30 -2.46 -1.83 -9.45
N ASP A 31 -1.58 -2.21 -8.51
CA ASP A 31 -1.65 -1.77 -7.11
C ASP A 31 -1.51 -0.25 -6.98
N ARG A 32 -0.71 0.37 -7.85
CA ARG A 32 -0.39 1.80 -7.77
C ARG A 32 0.11 2.35 -9.10
N GLU A 33 -0.30 3.57 -9.40
CA GLU A 33 0.30 4.38 -10.47
C GLU A 33 1.43 5.25 -9.93
N PHE A 34 2.53 5.31 -10.69
CA PHE A 34 3.75 6.05 -10.37
C PHE A 34 3.99 7.13 -11.42
N VAL A 35 3.63 8.37 -11.08
CA VAL A 35 3.68 9.49 -12.03
C VAL A 35 4.96 10.31 -11.84
N LYS A 36 5.47 10.38 -10.60
CA LYS A 36 6.65 11.16 -10.22
C LYS A 36 7.55 10.41 -9.25
N GLU A 37 8.81 10.84 -9.13
CA GLU A 37 9.83 10.16 -8.29
C GLU A 37 9.34 9.88 -6.85
N SER A 38 8.61 10.84 -6.29
CA SER A 38 8.28 10.79 -4.87
C SER A 38 7.19 9.75 -4.58
N ASP A 39 6.54 9.20 -5.62
CA ASP A 39 5.53 8.14 -5.50
C ASP A 39 6.15 6.79 -5.10
N PHE A 40 7.45 6.60 -5.33
CA PHE A 40 8.18 5.40 -4.90
C PHE A 40 8.49 5.37 -3.40
N THR A 41 8.65 6.54 -2.76
CA THR A 41 9.06 6.59 -1.36
C THR A 41 8.04 5.89 -0.45
N GLY A 42 8.49 4.96 0.37
CA GLY A 42 7.68 4.13 1.25
C GLY A 42 7.04 2.90 0.57
N TYR A 43 7.18 2.74 -0.75
CA TYR A 43 6.68 1.58 -1.47
C TYR A 43 7.67 0.40 -1.37
N ILE A 44 7.16 -0.81 -1.40
CA ILE A 44 7.96 -2.05 -1.39
C ILE A 44 7.53 -2.89 -2.57
N PHE A 45 8.50 -3.24 -3.42
CA PHE A 45 8.26 -4.17 -4.53
C PHE A 45 8.60 -5.59 -4.12
N PHE A 46 7.65 -6.51 -4.30
CA PHE A 46 7.81 -7.96 -4.20
C PHE A 46 7.59 -8.56 -5.58
N PRO A 47 8.64 -8.74 -6.41
CA PRO A 47 8.48 -9.27 -7.76
C PRO A 47 8.02 -10.73 -7.75
N ALA A 48 7.31 -11.13 -8.80
CA ALA A 48 6.81 -12.49 -8.96
C ALA A 48 7.82 -13.42 -9.66
N GLU A 49 8.64 -12.85 -10.55
CA GLU A 49 9.63 -13.60 -11.32
C GLU A 49 10.93 -12.82 -11.44
N GLY A 50 12.03 -13.50 -11.75
CA GLY A 50 13.29 -12.83 -12.05
C GLY A 50 14.30 -13.68 -12.80
N LYS A 51 15.34 -13.01 -13.28
CA LYS A 51 16.45 -13.63 -14.01
C LYS A 51 17.72 -12.80 -14.01
N MET A 52 18.84 -13.46 -14.25
CA MET A 52 20.04 -12.78 -14.75
C MET A 52 19.83 -12.23 -16.16
N SER A 53 20.50 -11.12 -16.46
CA SER A 53 20.46 -10.50 -17.80
C SER A 53 20.87 -11.44 -18.94
N THR A 54 21.68 -12.45 -18.66
CA THR A 54 22.15 -13.45 -19.63
C THR A 54 21.19 -14.63 -19.81
N ALA A 55 20.15 -14.76 -18.97
CA ALA A 55 19.20 -15.85 -19.05
C ALA A 55 18.04 -15.51 -20.02
N HIS A 56 17.57 -16.54 -20.75
CA HIS A 56 16.51 -16.37 -21.74
C HIS A 56 15.16 -16.03 -21.10
N TYR A 57 14.71 -16.84 -20.14
CA TYR A 57 13.39 -16.70 -19.51
C TYR A 57 13.50 -16.38 -18.02
N PRO A 58 12.53 -15.63 -17.45
CA PRO A 58 12.41 -15.43 -16.02
C PRO A 58 11.89 -16.69 -15.33
N ASP A 59 12.32 -16.91 -14.08
CA ASP A 59 11.80 -17.97 -13.23
C ASP A 59 10.97 -17.39 -12.08
N PRO A 60 9.97 -18.13 -11.58
CA PRO A 60 9.23 -17.73 -10.39
C PRO A 60 10.14 -17.51 -9.18
N ILE A 61 9.92 -16.41 -8.47
CA ILE A 61 10.58 -16.09 -7.21
C ILE A 61 9.63 -16.49 -6.07
N PRO A 62 10.04 -17.31 -5.10
CA PRO A 62 9.18 -17.57 -3.94
C PRO A 62 8.87 -16.29 -3.16
N ALA A 63 7.62 -16.15 -2.69
CA ALA A 63 7.16 -14.95 -2.02
C ALA A 63 8.07 -14.55 -0.83
N GLY A 64 8.45 -13.28 -0.78
CA GLY A 64 9.30 -12.71 0.27
C GLY A 64 10.80 -12.98 0.12
N VAL A 65 11.25 -13.73 -0.89
CA VAL A 65 12.69 -13.97 -1.14
C VAL A 65 13.39 -12.74 -1.74
N VAL A 66 12.64 -11.92 -2.48
CA VAL A 66 13.13 -10.65 -3.04
C VAL A 66 12.20 -9.52 -2.62
N ALA A 67 12.77 -8.44 -2.11
CA ALA A 67 12.05 -7.20 -1.82
C ALA A 67 12.93 -5.96 -2.00
N PHE A 68 12.37 -4.93 -2.61
CA PHE A 68 12.99 -3.61 -2.75
C PHE A 68 12.18 -2.57 -1.98
N SER A 69 12.64 -2.17 -0.79
CA SER A 69 11.96 -1.16 0.03
C SER A 69 12.58 0.21 -0.17
N ILE A 70 11.88 1.08 -0.90
CA ILE A 70 12.37 2.42 -1.24
C ILE A 70 12.00 3.37 -0.10
N LYS A 71 13.00 3.94 0.58
CA LYS A 71 12.80 5.04 1.54
C LYS A 71 13.20 6.37 0.90
N LYS A 72 13.15 7.47 1.65
CA LYS A 72 13.49 8.80 1.10
C LYS A 72 15.00 8.90 0.81
N SER A 73 15.84 8.37 1.69
CA SER A 73 17.31 8.53 1.59
C SER A 73 18.07 7.25 1.28
N TYR A 74 17.41 6.08 1.32
CA TYR A 74 18.04 4.78 1.09
C TYR A 74 17.06 3.77 0.48
N LEU A 75 17.63 2.74 -0.14
CA LEU A 75 16.95 1.54 -0.58
C LEU A 75 17.36 0.39 0.35
N ILE A 76 16.40 -0.37 0.87
CA ILE A 76 16.66 -1.67 1.50
C ILE A 76 16.48 -2.74 0.43
N ILE A 77 17.49 -3.57 0.25
CA ILE A 77 17.50 -4.70 -0.68
C ILE A 77 17.49 -5.98 0.15
N ASP A 78 16.43 -6.77 0.01
CA ASP A 78 16.39 -8.17 0.41
C ASP A 78 16.44 -8.98 -0.89
N GLU A 79 17.57 -9.58 -1.21
CA GLU A 79 17.73 -10.38 -2.42
C GLU A 79 18.40 -11.71 -2.04
N ARG A 80 17.59 -12.65 -1.58
CA ARG A 80 18.04 -13.99 -1.20
C ARG A 80 17.93 -15.02 -2.33
N ALA A 81 17.42 -14.61 -3.49
CA ALA A 81 17.33 -15.45 -4.67
C ALA A 81 18.73 -15.69 -5.26
N ARG A 82 19.11 -16.96 -5.49
CA ARG A 82 20.38 -17.30 -6.12
C ARG A 82 20.20 -17.53 -7.61
N TYR A 83 20.66 -16.59 -8.42
CA TYR A 83 20.57 -16.68 -9.87
C TYR A 83 21.73 -17.46 -10.50
N THR A 84 21.42 -18.26 -11.51
CA THR A 84 22.39 -18.92 -12.39
C THR A 84 21.93 -18.80 -13.84
N PRO A 85 22.79 -19.10 -14.84
CA PRO A 85 22.35 -19.16 -16.24
C PRO A 85 21.24 -20.18 -16.51
N LYS A 86 21.04 -21.16 -15.61
CA LYS A 86 19.97 -22.17 -15.68
C LYS A 86 18.70 -21.76 -14.93
N GLY A 87 18.71 -20.60 -14.28
CA GLY A 87 17.58 -20.08 -13.51
C GLY A 87 17.86 -19.86 -12.03
N ILE A 88 16.79 -19.62 -11.26
CA ILE A 88 16.83 -19.45 -9.81
C ILE A 88 17.00 -20.82 -9.12
N VAL A 89 17.95 -20.91 -8.18
CA VAL A 89 18.23 -22.16 -7.47
C VAL A 89 17.72 -22.12 -6.05
N GLU A 90 17.06 -23.20 -5.63
CA GLU A 90 16.63 -23.43 -4.25
C GLU A 90 17.68 -24.20 -3.42
N PRO A 91 17.71 -24.01 -2.08
CA PRO A 91 16.94 -23.01 -1.33
C PRO A 91 17.53 -21.59 -1.49
N PRO A 92 16.76 -20.54 -1.14
CA PRO A 92 17.28 -19.18 -1.05
C PRO A 92 18.51 -19.07 -0.13
N THR A 93 19.30 -18.03 -0.32
CA THR A 93 20.43 -17.73 0.58
C THR A 93 19.94 -17.25 1.96
N ASN A 94 20.84 -17.32 2.94
CA ASN A 94 20.60 -16.77 4.28
C ASN A 94 21.15 -15.35 4.42
N ASP A 95 21.35 -14.65 3.28
CA ASP A 95 21.88 -13.30 3.29
C ASP A 95 20.92 -12.36 3.99
N LYS A 96 21.47 -11.42 4.76
CA LYS A 96 20.67 -10.42 5.44
C LYS A 96 20.34 -9.29 4.47
N PRO A 97 19.14 -8.68 4.58
CA PRO A 97 18.86 -7.46 3.86
C PRO A 97 19.91 -6.39 4.17
N TYR A 98 20.33 -5.67 3.14
CA TYR A 98 21.29 -4.58 3.26
C TYR A 98 20.70 -3.28 2.74
N ARG A 99 21.36 -2.16 3.06
CA ARG A 99 20.90 -0.83 2.70
C ARG A 99 21.93 -0.14 1.81
N LEU A 100 21.48 0.52 0.75
CA LEU A 100 22.30 1.42 -0.04
C LEU A 100 21.68 2.82 -0.02
N ARG A 101 22.52 3.86 0.05
CA ARG A 101 22.06 5.24 0.02
C ARG A 101 21.58 5.59 -1.39
N ILE A 102 20.45 6.30 -1.47
CA ILE A 102 19.98 6.88 -2.72
C ILE A 102 20.78 8.16 -2.96
N ALA A 103 21.62 8.15 -3.99
CA ALA A 103 22.41 9.31 -4.38
C ALA A 103 21.56 10.31 -5.17
N ARG A 104 20.80 9.81 -6.14
CA ARG A 104 19.85 10.59 -6.96
C ARG A 104 18.87 9.66 -7.67
N ILE A 105 17.72 10.21 -8.08
CA ILE A 105 16.73 9.53 -8.92
C ILE A 105 16.66 10.26 -10.25
N ASP A 106 17.03 9.58 -11.33
CA ASP A 106 17.03 10.14 -12.69
C ASP A 106 15.82 9.62 -13.47
N LYS A 107 15.14 10.49 -14.21
CA LYS A 107 14.10 10.05 -15.17
C LYS A 107 14.78 9.46 -16.41
N ILE A 108 14.29 8.32 -16.87
CA ILE A 108 14.75 7.63 -18.09
C ILE A 108 13.56 7.43 -19.05
N ASN A 109 13.83 7.01 -20.30
CA ASN A 109 12.80 6.93 -21.35
C ASN A 109 11.53 6.14 -20.94
N TYR A 110 11.71 5.07 -20.17
CA TYR A 110 10.62 4.17 -19.78
C TYR A 110 10.48 4.05 -18.26
N GLY A 111 10.79 5.11 -17.49
CA GLY A 111 10.62 5.10 -16.04
C GLY A 111 11.69 5.89 -15.29
N TYR A 112 12.28 5.30 -14.24
CA TYR A 112 13.25 5.98 -13.37
C TYR A 112 14.45 5.08 -13.05
N GLN A 113 15.61 5.69 -12.84
CA GLN A 113 16.82 5.05 -12.33
C GLN A 113 17.18 5.64 -10.96
N ILE A 114 17.12 4.81 -9.93
CA ILE A 114 17.60 5.13 -8.59
C ILE A 114 19.07 4.75 -8.54
N ASN A 115 19.96 5.74 -8.44
CA ASN A 115 21.40 5.49 -8.31
C ASN A 115 21.75 5.25 -6.85
N LEU A 116 22.50 4.19 -6.60
CA LEU A 116 22.74 3.64 -5.27
C LEU A 116 24.23 3.67 -4.96
N VAL A 117 24.57 4.08 -3.74
CA VAL A 117 25.95 4.11 -3.25
C VAL A 117 26.02 3.61 -1.82
N ASP A 118 27.08 2.88 -1.49
CA ASP A 118 27.47 2.67 -0.09
C ASP A 118 28.52 3.74 0.29
N PRO A 119 28.26 4.58 1.30
CA PRO A 119 29.23 5.58 1.74
C PRO A 119 30.50 4.96 2.33
N ASP A 120 30.42 3.75 2.87
CA ASP A 120 31.51 3.03 3.52
C ASP A 120 32.24 2.11 2.54
N ASN A 121 31.59 1.70 1.44
CA ASN A 121 32.17 0.89 0.38
C ASN A 121 32.02 1.51 -1.02
N ARG A 122 33.10 2.11 -1.53
CA ARG A 122 33.12 2.76 -2.85
C ARG A 122 32.95 1.81 -4.03
N GLU A 123 33.08 0.50 -3.84
CA GLU A 123 32.85 -0.48 -4.91
C GLU A 123 31.36 -0.75 -5.14
N LEU A 124 30.52 -0.54 -4.11
CA LEU A 124 29.07 -0.68 -4.20
C LEU A 124 28.44 0.60 -4.76
N GLN A 125 28.61 0.77 -6.07
CA GLN A 125 27.97 1.82 -6.87
C GLN A 125 27.11 1.18 -7.95
N GLY A 126 25.82 1.13 -7.70
CA GLY A 126 24.85 0.38 -8.47
C GLY A 126 23.61 1.20 -8.80
N TYR A 127 22.54 0.50 -9.18
CA TYR A 127 21.25 1.13 -9.43
C TYR A 127 20.08 0.16 -9.28
N LEU A 128 18.90 0.74 -9.08
CA LEU A 128 17.62 0.11 -9.34
C LEU A 128 16.90 0.91 -10.44
N LYS A 129 16.72 0.31 -11.62
CA LYS A 129 15.85 0.84 -12.68
C LYS A 129 14.45 0.32 -12.48
N ILE A 130 13.48 1.21 -12.57
CA ILE A 130 12.07 0.93 -12.46
C ILE A 130 11.45 1.28 -13.81
N TYR A 131 10.91 0.27 -14.49
CA TYR A 131 10.24 0.44 -15.77
C TYR A 131 8.75 0.66 -15.53
N ILE A 132 8.20 1.62 -16.27
CA ILE A 132 6.82 2.08 -16.14
C ILE A 132 6.20 2.07 -17.52
N ASP A 133 5.00 1.49 -17.62
CA ASP A 133 4.25 1.42 -18.86
C ASP A 133 3.54 2.75 -19.21
N GLY A 134 2.83 2.75 -20.33
CA GLY A 134 2.10 3.93 -20.83
C GLY A 134 0.94 4.41 -19.95
N ILE A 135 0.53 3.62 -18.94
CA ILE A 135 -0.53 3.96 -17.98
C ILE A 135 0.02 4.17 -16.57
N SER A 136 1.32 4.44 -16.44
CA SER A 136 2.01 4.74 -15.18
C SER A 136 2.09 3.57 -14.19
N GLN A 137 2.04 2.32 -14.66
CA GLN A 137 2.19 1.12 -13.81
C GLN A 137 3.58 0.50 -13.96
N VAL A 138 4.12 -0.07 -12.88
CA VAL A 138 5.44 -0.71 -12.91
C VAL A 138 5.29 -2.16 -13.37
N ASP A 139 6.01 -2.53 -14.43
CA ASP A 139 5.99 -3.89 -15.00
C ASP A 139 7.31 -4.65 -14.76
N MET A 140 8.43 -3.94 -14.65
CA MET A 140 9.75 -4.55 -14.53
C MET A 140 10.69 -3.71 -13.67
N LEU A 141 11.54 -4.39 -12.92
CA LEU A 141 12.66 -3.83 -12.20
C LEU A 141 13.96 -4.38 -12.77
N LYS A 142 15.02 -3.57 -12.77
CA LYS A 142 16.38 -4.06 -13.01
C LYS A 142 17.32 -3.56 -11.94
N TYR A 143 17.95 -4.51 -11.26
CA TYR A 143 18.87 -4.22 -10.17
C TYR A 143 20.28 -4.61 -10.56
N ARG A 144 21.24 -3.75 -10.20
CA ARG A 144 22.66 -4.06 -10.27
C ARG A 144 23.32 -3.50 -9.01
N PRO A 145 23.90 -4.35 -8.14
CA PRO A 145 24.50 -3.90 -6.88
C PRO A 145 25.81 -3.11 -7.08
N SER A 146 26.65 -3.53 -8.04
CA SER A 146 27.86 -2.82 -8.44
C SER A 146 28.09 -2.93 -9.96
N MET A 147 28.97 -2.09 -10.52
CA MET A 147 29.31 -2.17 -11.94
C MET A 147 30.07 -3.45 -12.33
N ALA A 148 30.63 -4.18 -11.36
CA ALA A 148 31.28 -5.47 -11.61
C ALA A 148 30.28 -6.65 -11.59
N ASP A 149 29.13 -6.47 -10.94
CA ASP A 149 28.12 -7.52 -10.77
C ASP A 149 27.15 -7.59 -11.96
N PRO A 150 26.63 -8.80 -12.27
CA PRO A 150 25.58 -8.94 -13.27
C PRO A 150 24.32 -8.16 -12.88
N GLU A 151 23.61 -7.64 -13.89
CA GLU A 151 22.28 -7.06 -13.69
C GLU A 151 21.24 -8.18 -13.61
N HIS A 152 20.35 -8.08 -12.63
CA HIS A 152 19.18 -8.92 -12.47
C HIS A 152 17.94 -8.16 -12.92
N SER A 153 17.03 -8.85 -13.61
CA SER A 153 15.73 -8.33 -14.04
C SER A 153 14.63 -9.05 -13.26
N TYR A 154 13.63 -8.29 -12.81
CA TYR A 154 12.48 -8.83 -12.07
C TYR A 154 11.20 -8.36 -12.72
N VAL A 155 10.23 -9.25 -12.80
CA VAL A 155 8.92 -8.99 -13.39
C VAL A 155 7.90 -8.76 -12.28
N ILE A 156 7.15 -7.68 -12.39
CA ILE A 156 5.99 -7.41 -11.54
C ILE A 156 4.79 -8.10 -12.17
N ALA A 157 4.05 -8.89 -11.38
CA ALA A 157 2.89 -9.60 -11.90
C ALA A 157 1.78 -8.61 -12.29
N ARG A 158 0.98 -9.01 -13.29
CA ARG A 158 -0.30 -8.36 -13.58
C ARG A 158 -1.38 -8.97 -12.70
N THR A 159 -2.32 -8.15 -12.26
CA THR A 159 -3.53 -8.63 -11.58
C THR A 159 -4.35 -9.44 -12.58
N SER A 160 -4.86 -10.62 -12.18
CA SER A 160 -5.74 -11.40 -13.05
C SER A 160 -7.04 -10.65 -13.33
N GLU A 161 -7.68 -10.92 -14.48
CA GLU A 161 -8.96 -10.28 -14.83
C GLU A 161 -10.05 -10.53 -13.78
N GLU A 162 -10.11 -11.76 -13.26
CA GLU A 162 -11.02 -12.14 -12.17
C GLU A 162 -10.78 -11.30 -10.92
N GLN A 163 -9.52 -11.15 -10.51
CA GLN A 163 -9.18 -10.34 -9.34
C GLN A 163 -9.46 -8.85 -9.60
N LEU A 164 -9.23 -8.33 -10.80
CA LEU A 164 -9.55 -6.94 -11.15
C LEU A 164 -11.04 -6.63 -11.07
N LEU A 165 -11.87 -7.57 -11.52
CA LEU A 165 -13.34 -7.50 -11.43
C LEU A 165 -13.79 -7.53 -9.98
N ASP A 166 -13.27 -8.48 -9.22
CA ASP A 166 -13.57 -8.65 -7.80
C ASP A 166 -13.20 -7.42 -6.97
N ASP A 167 -11.97 -6.91 -7.15
CA ASP A 167 -11.51 -5.69 -6.52
C ASP A 167 -12.36 -4.48 -6.94
N GLY A 168 -12.83 -4.46 -8.20
CA GLY A 168 -13.69 -3.41 -8.73
C GLY A 168 -15.13 -3.46 -8.25
N LYS A 169 -15.58 -4.59 -7.72
CA LYS A 169 -16.88 -4.70 -7.06
C LYS A 169 -16.76 -4.35 -5.57
N PHE A 170 -15.63 -4.66 -4.94
CA PHE A 170 -15.42 -4.54 -3.51
C PHE A 170 -14.93 -3.16 -3.07
N PHE A 171 -13.84 -2.66 -3.64
CA PHE A 171 -13.20 -1.43 -3.16
C PHE A 171 -13.95 -0.18 -3.62
N THR A 172 -13.92 0.85 -2.79
CA THR A 172 -14.42 2.17 -3.15
C THR A 172 -13.49 2.83 -4.17
N HIS A 173 -14.07 3.31 -5.26
CA HIS A 173 -13.37 4.04 -6.31
C HIS A 173 -13.36 5.52 -5.99
N GLN A 174 -12.32 6.21 -6.45
CA GLN A 174 -12.21 7.66 -6.24
C GLN A 174 -13.41 8.42 -6.80
N GLN A 175 -13.93 7.96 -7.94
CA GLN A 175 -15.02 8.60 -8.68
C GLN A 175 -16.41 8.28 -8.12
N ASP A 176 -16.50 7.41 -7.11
CA ASP A 176 -17.79 7.04 -6.52
C ASP A 176 -18.41 8.20 -5.72
N PHE A 177 -17.58 9.12 -5.21
CA PHE A 177 -18.02 10.21 -4.33
C PHE A 177 -17.36 11.55 -4.67
N ASP A 178 -18.16 12.62 -4.73
CA ASP A 178 -17.70 14.01 -4.78
C ASP A 178 -17.71 14.59 -3.36
N VAL A 179 -16.55 15.01 -2.87
CA VAL A 179 -16.37 15.36 -1.44
C VAL A 179 -16.32 16.86 -1.22
N ARG A 180 -17.17 17.60 -1.94
CA ARG A 180 -17.48 18.98 -1.60
C ARG A 180 -18.20 19.08 -0.25
N THR A 181 -19.08 18.13 0.05
CA THR A 181 -19.76 17.98 1.35
C THR A 181 -19.67 16.52 1.83
N LEU A 182 -20.17 16.23 3.05
CA LEU A 182 -20.30 14.85 3.54
C LEU A 182 -21.69 14.24 3.26
N ASP A 183 -22.61 15.00 2.67
CA ASP A 183 -24.02 14.59 2.62
C ASP A 183 -24.23 13.29 1.83
N GLU A 184 -23.45 13.08 0.76
CA GLU A 184 -23.49 11.86 -0.05
C GLU A 184 -22.90 10.63 0.65
N LEU A 185 -22.15 10.83 1.73
CA LEU A 185 -21.45 9.78 2.45
C LEU A 185 -22.29 9.20 3.59
N TRP A 186 -23.25 9.94 4.16
CA TRP A 186 -24.07 9.42 5.27
C TRP A 186 -24.84 8.15 4.87
N GLY A 187 -24.77 7.13 5.72
CA GLY A 187 -25.30 5.79 5.47
C GLY A 187 -24.45 4.93 4.52
N LYS A 188 -23.26 5.39 4.11
CA LYS A 188 -22.34 4.63 3.24
C LYS A 188 -21.20 3.99 4.02
N VAL A 189 -20.63 2.96 3.40
CA VAL A 189 -19.41 2.28 3.84
C VAL A 189 -18.39 2.40 2.73
N LEU A 190 -17.18 2.84 3.07
CA LEU A 190 -16.06 2.96 2.16
C LEU A 190 -15.06 1.83 2.42
N TYR A 191 -14.58 1.22 1.35
CA TYR A 191 -13.58 0.16 1.37
C TYR A 191 -12.29 0.68 0.72
N PRO A 192 -11.31 1.13 1.50
CA PRO A 192 -10.07 1.68 0.97
C PRO A 192 -9.18 0.61 0.32
N PHE A 193 -8.35 1.02 -0.62
CA PHE A 193 -7.50 0.13 -1.42
C PHE A 193 -6.05 0.09 -0.94
N LEU A 194 -5.49 1.23 -0.54
CA LEU A 194 -4.13 1.32 0.02
C LEU A 194 -4.15 1.92 1.43
N SER A 195 -3.23 1.45 2.26
CA SER A 195 -2.90 2.03 3.56
C SER A 195 -1.50 2.63 3.53
N LEU A 196 -1.37 3.85 4.03
CA LEU A 196 -0.10 4.56 4.17
C LEU A 196 0.15 4.79 5.67
N LYS A 197 1.15 4.10 6.21
CA LYS A 197 1.62 4.28 7.59
C LYS A 197 2.72 5.33 7.64
N ASN A 198 2.76 6.10 8.73
CA ASN A 198 3.74 7.16 8.96
C ASN A 198 3.78 8.19 7.82
N GLN A 199 2.62 8.58 7.29
CA GLN A 199 2.53 9.48 6.14
C GLN A 199 3.30 10.81 6.34
N SER A 200 3.36 11.30 7.58
CA SER A 200 4.09 12.52 7.94
C SER A 200 5.63 12.37 7.89
N SER A 201 6.17 11.15 7.90
CA SER A 201 7.62 10.87 7.88
C SER A 201 7.99 10.05 6.65
N LEU A 202 8.58 10.70 5.65
CA LEU A 202 9.00 10.03 4.41
C LEU A 202 10.08 8.96 4.60
N GLU A 203 10.88 9.05 5.66
CA GLU A 203 11.88 8.02 6.00
C GLU A 203 11.24 6.74 6.55
N HIS A 204 10.15 6.88 7.32
CA HIS A 204 9.47 5.76 7.97
C HIS A 204 8.16 5.37 7.29
N ARG A 205 7.81 6.03 6.18
CA ARG A 205 6.59 5.75 5.43
C ARG A 205 6.61 4.31 4.92
N THR A 206 5.46 3.68 5.02
CA THR A 206 5.21 2.37 4.40
C THR A 206 3.85 2.41 3.71
N ILE A 207 3.82 1.98 2.46
CA ILE A 207 2.62 1.86 1.65
C ILE A 207 2.33 0.38 1.47
N SER A 208 1.10 -0.03 1.75
CA SER A 208 0.68 -1.43 1.60
C SER A 208 -0.72 -1.51 1.02
N ARG A 209 -0.94 -2.51 0.17
CA ARG A 209 -2.26 -2.87 -0.32
C ARG A 209 -3.13 -3.41 0.81
N ILE A 210 -4.40 -3.01 0.81
CA ILE A 210 -5.45 -3.59 1.64
C ILE A 210 -6.07 -4.75 0.87
N TYR A 211 -6.28 -5.88 1.53
CA TYR A 211 -6.93 -7.05 0.96
C TYR A 211 -8.35 -7.16 1.51
N ARG A 212 -9.26 -7.79 0.74
CA ARG A 212 -10.65 -8.02 1.14
C ARG A 212 -10.77 -8.72 2.50
N SER A 213 -9.85 -9.64 2.78
CA SER A 213 -9.72 -10.37 4.04
C SER A 213 -9.26 -9.52 5.23
N SER A 214 -8.86 -8.25 5.01
CA SER A 214 -8.36 -7.38 6.09
C SER A 214 -9.48 -6.68 6.87
N GLU A 215 -10.74 -6.82 6.48
CA GLU A 215 -11.93 -6.23 7.16
C GLU A 215 -11.78 -4.73 7.48
N VAL A 216 -11.04 -3.99 6.65
CA VAL A 216 -10.85 -2.55 6.80
C VAL A 216 -11.99 -1.82 6.09
N ASP A 217 -12.74 -1.01 6.82
CA ASP A 217 -13.81 -0.18 6.29
C ASP A 217 -13.97 1.14 7.05
N ILE A 218 -14.60 2.12 6.40
CA ILE A 218 -14.91 3.43 6.98
C ILE A 218 -16.41 3.68 6.83
N ARG A 219 -17.15 3.82 7.93
CA ARG A 219 -18.60 4.00 7.93
C ARG A 219 -19.00 5.41 8.31
N PHE A 220 -20.04 5.89 7.67
CA PHE A 220 -20.66 7.18 7.96
C PHE A 220 -22.05 6.91 8.51
N GLU A 221 -22.21 7.05 9.82
CA GLU A 221 -23.41 6.64 10.55
C GLU A 221 -24.16 7.86 11.10
N GLU A 222 -25.49 7.80 11.10
CA GLU A 222 -26.35 8.79 11.74
C GLU A 222 -27.17 8.14 12.85
N GLU A 223 -27.12 8.69 14.05
CA GLU A 223 -27.87 8.21 15.21
C GLU A 223 -28.81 9.30 15.71
N THR A 224 -30.09 8.98 15.85
CA THR A 224 -31.07 9.91 16.43
C THR A 224 -31.08 9.74 17.94
N VAL A 225 -30.74 10.80 18.68
CA VAL A 225 -30.75 10.82 20.14
C VAL A 225 -31.81 11.79 20.64
N ILE A 226 -32.64 11.31 21.56
CA ILE A 226 -33.64 12.14 22.24
C ILE A 226 -32.95 12.84 23.40
N ARG A 227 -32.84 14.17 23.35
CA ARG A 227 -32.40 15.01 24.48
C ARG A 227 -33.56 15.89 24.92
N GLY A 228 -34.29 15.42 25.95
CA GLY A 228 -35.51 16.06 26.42
C GLY A 228 -36.65 15.89 25.42
N LYS A 229 -37.27 17.00 24.97
CA LYS A 229 -38.35 17.00 23.96
C LYS A 229 -37.87 17.22 22.51
N LYS A 230 -36.55 17.31 22.28
CA LYS A 230 -35.99 17.54 20.95
C LYS A 230 -35.19 16.32 20.50
N GLU A 231 -35.46 15.88 19.28
CA GLU A 231 -34.63 14.92 18.56
C GLU A 231 -33.40 15.63 18.02
N LYS A 232 -32.24 14.98 18.16
CA LYS A 232 -30.98 15.46 17.62
C LYS A 232 -30.30 14.32 16.86
N ILE A 233 -29.96 14.58 15.61
CA ILE A 233 -29.15 13.66 14.81
C ILE A 233 -27.67 13.89 15.17
N LEU A 234 -26.99 12.82 15.53
CA LEU A 234 -25.54 12.77 15.74
C LEU A 234 -24.91 12.02 14.58
N GLN A 235 -23.84 12.59 14.03
CA GLN A 235 -23.16 12.05 12.86
C GLN A 235 -21.79 11.50 13.28
N TYR A 236 -21.51 10.27 12.86
CA TYR A 236 -20.32 9.53 13.26
C TYR A 236 -19.55 9.05 12.04
N ILE A 237 -18.22 9.11 12.14
CA ILE A 237 -17.31 8.43 11.21
C ILE A 237 -16.63 7.31 11.98
N VAL A 238 -16.78 6.08 11.51
CA VAL A 238 -16.27 4.88 12.16
C VAL A 238 -15.16 4.27 11.33
N PHE A 239 -13.98 4.10 11.90
CA PHE A 239 -12.87 3.40 11.29
C PHE A 239 -12.76 1.99 11.87
N ASN A 240 -12.90 0.97 11.02
CA ASN A 240 -12.57 -0.41 11.35
C ASN A 240 -11.20 -0.74 10.74
N GLN A 241 -10.29 -1.28 11.56
CA GLN A 241 -8.91 -1.56 11.18
C GLN A 241 -8.61 -3.06 11.18
N LYS A 242 -7.54 -3.44 10.47
CA LYS A 242 -7.13 -4.84 10.27
C LYS A 242 -6.83 -5.58 11.59
N ASP A 243 -6.42 -4.86 12.62
CA ASP A 243 -6.15 -5.41 13.96
C ASP A 243 -7.42 -5.59 14.81
N GLY A 244 -8.61 -5.34 14.24
CA GLY A 244 -9.89 -5.35 14.94
C GLY A 244 -10.17 -4.05 15.71
N THR A 245 -9.27 -3.07 15.68
CA THR A 245 -9.48 -1.79 16.35
C THR A 245 -10.63 -1.03 15.66
N ARG A 246 -11.65 -0.69 16.44
CA ARG A 246 -12.77 0.15 16.02
C ARG A 246 -12.68 1.52 16.68
N ARG A 247 -12.72 2.58 15.88
CA ARG A 247 -12.73 3.97 16.36
C ARG A 247 -13.99 4.70 15.87
N LYS A 248 -14.90 5.04 16.78
CA LYS A 248 -16.13 5.79 16.50
C LYS A 248 -15.94 7.27 16.87
N LEU A 249 -16.02 8.14 15.85
CA LEU A 249 -15.66 9.55 15.95
C LEU A 249 -16.88 10.43 15.67
N LEU A 250 -17.31 11.21 16.67
CA LEU A 250 -18.43 12.14 16.58
C LEU A 250 -18.02 13.41 15.84
N VAL A 251 -18.70 13.72 14.74
CA VAL A 251 -18.48 14.95 13.97
C VAL A 251 -18.92 16.18 14.76
N LYS A 252 -18.04 17.18 14.82
CA LYS A 252 -18.27 18.46 15.50
C LYS A 252 -18.44 19.60 14.53
N LYS A 253 -17.53 19.69 13.57
CA LYS A 253 -17.43 20.81 12.65
C LYS A 253 -16.80 20.36 11.35
N LEU A 254 -17.20 21.00 10.26
CA LEU A 254 -16.60 20.84 8.95
C LEU A 254 -16.12 22.20 8.47
N LYS A 255 -14.98 22.23 7.81
CA LYS A 255 -14.51 23.41 7.08
C LYS A 255 -13.67 22.98 5.88
N GLU A 256 -13.75 23.78 4.83
CA GLU A 256 -12.83 23.67 3.72
C GLU A 256 -11.57 24.48 4.02
N ILE A 257 -10.40 23.88 3.82
CA ILE A 257 -9.12 24.55 4.04
C ILE A 257 -8.14 24.23 2.92
N GLU A 258 -7.14 25.11 2.76
CA GLU A 258 -5.91 24.73 2.06
C GLU A 258 -5.01 23.93 3.00
N HIS A 259 -4.70 22.71 2.59
CA HIS A 259 -3.79 21.83 3.28
C HIS A 259 -2.53 21.65 2.44
N GLN A 260 -1.39 22.00 3.03
CA GLN A 260 -0.09 21.75 2.42
C GLN A 260 0.30 20.29 2.69
N ASN A 261 0.39 19.49 1.64
CA ASN A 261 0.98 18.15 1.71
C ASN A 261 2.24 18.07 0.84
N ARG A 262 2.83 16.87 0.75
CA ARG A 262 4.04 16.58 -0.07
C ARG A 262 3.88 16.98 -1.53
N ASP A 263 2.67 16.86 -2.07
CA ASP A 263 2.39 17.10 -3.48
C ASP A 263 2.10 18.57 -3.80
N GLY A 264 2.03 19.43 -2.78
CA GLY A 264 1.69 20.83 -2.89
C GLY A 264 0.52 21.22 -1.98
N ARG A 265 0.00 22.43 -2.19
CA ARG A 265 -1.24 22.88 -1.56
C ARG A 265 -2.42 22.22 -2.26
N ARG A 266 -3.32 21.64 -1.47
CA ARG A 266 -4.57 21.10 -1.96
C ARG A 266 -5.71 21.54 -1.05
N THR A 267 -6.85 21.81 -1.66
CA THR A 267 -8.09 22.03 -0.93
C THR A 267 -8.59 20.68 -0.40
N VAL A 268 -8.86 20.64 0.90
CA VAL A 268 -9.39 19.45 1.59
C VAL A 268 -10.59 19.84 2.43
N LEU A 269 -11.48 18.88 2.67
CA LEU A 269 -12.51 19.01 3.69
C LEU A 269 -11.92 18.52 5.01
N GLU A 270 -11.68 19.43 5.96
CA GLU A 270 -11.29 19.10 7.33
C GLU A 270 -12.56 18.91 8.16
N VAL A 271 -12.66 17.75 8.82
CA VAL A 271 -13.73 17.39 9.73
C VAL A 271 -13.13 17.27 11.13
N GLU A 272 -13.52 18.18 12.02
CA GLU A 272 -13.19 18.10 13.44
C GLU A 272 -14.09 17.05 14.09
N VAL A 273 -13.47 16.07 14.74
CA VAL A 273 -14.18 14.95 15.35
C VAL A 273 -13.68 14.67 16.76
N LYS A 274 -14.53 14.05 17.56
CA LYS A 274 -14.21 13.62 18.93
C LYS A 274 -14.46 12.14 19.10
N ASP A 275 -13.48 11.43 19.63
CA ASP A 275 -13.60 10.01 19.96
C ASP A 275 -14.52 9.81 21.16
N GLU A 276 -15.52 8.93 21.01
CA GLU A 276 -16.52 8.73 22.07
C GLU A 276 -15.94 8.06 23.33
N VAL A 277 -14.92 7.21 23.18
CA VAL A 277 -14.36 6.43 24.28
C VAL A 277 -13.30 7.24 25.01
N THR A 278 -12.32 7.77 24.27
CA THR A 278 -11.17 8.48 24.84
C THR A 278 -11.45 9.96 25.10
N GLN A 279 -12.50 10.51 24.49
CA GLN A 279 -12.81 11.94 24.50
C GLN A 279 -11.72 12.82 23.89
N GLU A 280 -10.77 12.24 23.16
CA GLU A 280 -9.74 12.96 22.41
C GLU A 280 -10.31 13.51 21.10
N ASN A 281 -9.75 14.63 20.65
CA ASN A 281 -10.12 15.29 19.41
C ASN A 281 -9.16 14.91 18.30
N PHE A 282 -9.70 14.80 17.09
CA PHE A 282 -8.96 14.46 15.89
C PHE A 282 -9.43 15.33 14.73
N PHE A 283 -8.61 15.37 13.68
CA PHE A 283 -9.01 15.89 12.38
C PHE A 283 -9.07 14.76 11.37
N ILE A 284 -10.15 14.71 10.61
CA ILE A 284 -10.23 13.88 9.41
C ILE A 284 -10.09 14.79 8.20
N PHE A 285 -9.11 14.54 7.35
CA PHE A 285 -8.94 15.23 6.08
C PHE A 285 -9.44 14.35 4.95
N MET A 286 -10.45 14.84 4.24
CA MET A 286 -10.91 14.23 2.99
C MET A 286 -10.15 14.87 1.84
N HIS A 287 -9.14 14.16 1.33
CA HIS A 287 -8.29 14.62 0.26
C HIS A 287 -9.01 14.50 -1.08
N ARG A 288 -9.11 15.63 -1.79
CA ARG A 288 -9.78 15.71 -3.10
C ARG A 288 -8.81 15.43 -4.24
N GLY A 289 -9.29 14.67 -5.23
CA GLY A 289 -8.66 14.43 -6.51
C GLY A 289 -9.16 15.40 -7.59
N ALA A 290 -9.04 14.99 -8.85
CA ALA A 290 -9.65 15.72 -9.97
C ALA A 290 -11.17 15.78 -9.79
N LYS A 291 -11.81 16.91 -10.17
CA LYS A 291 -13.26 17.11 -10.04
C LYS A 291 -13.82 16.87 -8.62
N SER A 292 -13.03 17.14 -7.58
CA SER A 292 -13.42 16.99 -6.18
C SER A 292 -13.70 15.55 -5.71
N TYR A 293 -13.34 14.56 -6.52
CA TYR A 293 -13.49 13.13 -6.19
C TYR A 293 -12.71 12.73 -4.93
N LEU A 294 -13.23 11.77 -4.15
CA LEU A 294 -12.58 11.28 -2.93
C LEU A 294 -11.31 10.52 -3.27
N LYS A 295 -10.14 11.15 -3.10
CA LYS A 295 -8.86 10.48 -3.35
C LYS A 295 -8.41 9.65 -2.16
N ALA A 296 -8.44 10.25 -0.97
CA ALA A 296 -7.93 9.65 0.25
C ALA A 296 -8.61 10.22 1.50
N ILE A 297 -8.58 9.46 2.58
CA ILE A 297 -9.00 9.89 3.92
C ILE A 297 -7.81 9.77 4.85
N GLU A 298 -7.55 10.82 5.62
CA GLU A 298 -6.49 10.87 6.61
C GLU A 298 -7.05 11.23 7.98
N LEU A 299 -6.69 10.47 9.01
CA LEU A 299 -6.97 10.77 10.41
C LEU A 299 -5.69 11.31 11.07
N GLN A 300 -5.76 12.51 11.63
CA GLN A 300 -4.66 13.13 12.39
C GLN A 300 -5.06 13.42 13.82
N ASP A 301 -4.10 13.27 14.73
CA ASP A 301 -4.22 13.75 16.10
C ASP A 301 -4.24 15.29 16.15
N GLU A 302 -5.12 15.87 16.96
CA GLU A 302 -5.24 17.33 17.07
C GLU A 302 -3.99 17.99 17.67
N LYS A 303 -3.37 17.36 18.68
CA LYS A 303 -2.31 17.95 19.50
C LYS A 303 -1.01 18.04 18.73
N ASN A 304 -0.61 16.97 18.06
CA ASN A 304 0.70 16.89 17.39
C ASN A 304 0.61 16.90 15.85
N ARG A 305 -0.60 16.90 15.27
CA ARG A 305 -0.84 16.86 13.81
C ARG A 305 -0.18 15.67 13.12
N GLN A 306 0.06 14.60 13.86
CA GLN A 306 0.61 13.36 13.32
C GLN A 306 -0.49 12.56 12.64
N SER A 307 -0.19 12.07 11.43
CA SER A 307 -1.04 11.14 10.70
C SER A 307 -1.08 9.79 11.41
N LEU A 308 -2.27 9.41 11.89
CA LEU A 308 -2.54 8.13 12.53
C LEU A 308 -2.94 7.07 11.50
N LEU A 309 -3.81 7.46 10.57
CA LEU A 309 -4.29 6.61 9.48
C LEU A 309 -4.31 7.42 8.20
N TYR A 310 -3.92 6.80 7.09
CA TYR A 310 -4.08 7.38 5.76
C TYR A 310 -4.46 6.27 4.80
N TYR A 311 -5.62 6.44 4.15
CA TYR A 311 -6.20 5.45 3.26
C TYR A 311 -6.48 6.06 1.88
N GLU A 312 -6.03 5.41 0.81
CA GLU A 312 -6.33 5.82 -0.57
C GLU A 312 -7.43 4.94 -1.17
N MET A 313 -8.36 5.58 -1.88
CA MET A 313 -9.41 4.90 -2.64
C MET A 313 -8.86 4.39 -3.98
N ARG A 314 -9.49 3.36 -4.53
CA ARG A 314 -9.06 2.72 -5.79
C ARG A 314 -9.21 3.69 -6.96
N ARG A 315 -8.21 3.74 -7.85
CA ARG A 315 -8.32 4.51 -9.11
C ARG A 315 -9.19 3.76 -10.13
N GLY A 316 -9.69 4.48 -11.13
CA GLY A 316 -10.58 3.92 -12.15
C GLY A 316 -12.05 3.95 -11.74
N LYS A 317 -12.94 3.62 -12.69
CA LYS A 317 -14.38 3.53 -12.46
C LYS A 317 -14.74 2.15 -11.92
N ARG A 318 -15.80 2.11 -11.11
CA ARG A 318 -16.49 0.86 -10.81
C ARG A 318 -16.88 0.16 -12.11
N ILE A 319 -16.53 -1.11 -12.25
CA ILE A 319 -16.99 -1.94 -13.35
C ILE A 319 -18.43 -2.33 -13.00
N ILE A 320 -19.39 -1.76 -13.73
CA ILE A 320 -20.81 -2.14 -13.65
C ILE A 320 -21.07 -3.03 -14.87
N GLU A 321 -21.53 -4.26 -14.62
CA GLU A 321 -21.98 -5.19 -15.66
C GLU A 321 -23.24 -4.70 -16.37
#